data_AF-A0A4T0CHT0-F1
#
_entry.id   AF-A0A4T0CHT0-F1
#
_cell.length_a   1.000
_cell.length_b   1.000
_cell.length_c   1.000
_cell.angle_alpha   90.00
_cell.angle_beta   90.00
_cell.angle_gamma   90.00
#
_symmetry.space_group_name_H-M   'P 1'
#
loop_
_entity.id
_entity.type
_entity.pdbx_description
1 polymer ?
#
loop_
_entity_poly.entity_id
_entity_poly.type
_entity_poly.pdbx_seq_one_letter_code
_entity_poly.pdbx_strand_id
1 'polypeptide(L)'
;MAANGTQAFAPVLAALQTMQSNVDRAQKGQAHEFLEQFQKSNEAWNTTFMILNSADATTEAKLFAATTLKGKIIFDFHQLPRESLPELRNTLLSLLAQFSQGPKPIRTQLCVCLANLAIQMLEWKDVLQLVVSTLGNDPNGIACVLEFLHVLPEEVTEGRKINLTEDELRDRTVELLEENGNQVLTLLIQYAQSSDAASKNPQLMECITSWIREVPLNDIVNSPLLDVVMNALEADSSFESSVETLCAIFRETRDVDECLAIIKTMYPRVMSIRPKIAQAAEAEDFEMFKGLTRIFAEAGEAWVVLIARMPEDFRGLVEAVLECAARDTEKEAISNTFIFWYELKQYITLERYMQARMQFVDIYLNLVDIMIGHLEFPKPESGNDNDLFDGDREQEERFREFRHQMGDVLKDCCEVIGVTECLQKSYVKIEEWVNTYGPQATAGNVPEWQKLEAPLFSMRAMGRMVPPDENIMLPRLIPLIVQIPR
;
A
#
# COMPACT_ATOMS: atom_id res chain seq x y z
N MET A 1 -22.71 30.59 33.18
CA MET A 1 -22.31 29.22 33.57
C MET A 1 -21.15 28.65 32.74
N ALA A 2 -20.70 29.28 31.64
CA ALA A 2 -19.56 28.80 30.84
C ALA A 2 -18.17 28.93 31.51
N ALA A 3 -17.99 29.85 32.46
CA ALA A 3 -16.67 30.15 33.03
C ALA A 3 -16.11 29.10 34.02
N ASN A 4 -16.94 28.19 34.56
CA ASN A 4 -16.48 27.20 35.54
C ASN A 4 -15.86 25.95 34.89
N GLY A 5 -16.21 25.61 33.65
CA GLY A 5 -15.66 24.44 32.96
C GLY A 5 -14.21 24.63 32.55
N THR A 6 -13.86 25.82 32.05
CA THR A 6 -12.53 26.16 31.55
C THR A 6 -11.46 26.17 32.65
N GLN A 7 -11.83 26.38 33.91
CA GLN A 7 -10.90 26.35 35.05
C GLN A 7 -10.40 24.92 35.36
N ALA A 8 -11.21 23.89 35.11
CA ALA A 8 -10.88 22.51 35.51
C ALA A 8 -9.75 21.89 34.67
N PHE A 9 -9.65 22.26 33.39
CA PHE A 9 -8.63 21.74 32.47
C PHE A 9 -7.60 22.78 32.00
N ALA A 10 -7.62 23.98 32.59
CA ALA A 10 -6.64 25.03 32.28
C ALA A 10 -5.17 24.58 32.41
N PRO A 11 -4.76 23.78 33.42
CA PRO A 11 -3.38 23.29 33.50
C PRO A 11 -2.99 22.41 32.31
N VAL A 12 -3.92 21.58 31.81
CA VAL A 12 -3.70 20.73 30.64
C VAL A 12 -3.52 21.58 29.38
N LEU A 13 -4.37 22.60 29.19
CA LEU A 13 -4.24 23.52 28.05
C LEU A 13 -2.93 24.30 28.10
N ALA A 14 -2.51 24.78 29.27
CA ALA A 14 -1.25 25.50 29.44
C ALA A 14 -0.04 24.61 29.13
N ALA A 15 -0.06 23.34 29.55
CA ALA A 15 1.00 22.39 29.24
C ALA A 15 1.06 22.07 27.73
N LEU A 16 -0.10 21.88 27.07
CA LEU A 16 -0.16 21.70 25.62
C LEU A 16 0.35 22.92 24.85
N GLN A 17 -0.02 24.12 25.27
CA GLN A 17 0.46 25.36 24.67
C GLN A 17 1.98 25.49 24.81
N THR A 18 2.53 25.14 25.99
CA THR A 18 3.98 25.11 26.24
C THR A 18 4.70 24.19 25.25
N MET A 19 4.15 22.99 24.98
CA MET A 19 4.74 22.04 24.01
C MET A 19 4.86 22.62 22.60
N GLN A 20 3.87 23.41 22.17
CA GLN A 20 3.81 24.02 20.84
C GLN A 20 4.60 25.33 20.73
N SER A 21 4.83 26.02 21.85
CA SER A 21 5.54 27.30 21.89
C SER A 21 7.06 27.16 21.70
N ASN A 22 7.73 28.27 21.38
CA ASN A 22 9.19 28.34 21.24
C ASN A 22 9.88 28.63 22.59
N VAL A 23 9.57 27.81 23.60
CA VAL A 23 10.21 27.86 24.93
C VAL A 23 11.40 26.91 25.01
N ASP A 24 12.20 27.04 26.07
CA ASP A 24 13.40 26.24 26.27
C ASP A 24 13.08 24.74 26.48
N ARG A 25 14.08 23.90 26.21
CA ARG A 25 13.93 22.43 26.27
C ARG A 25 13.52 21.95 27.67
N ALA A 26 13.92 22.67 28.72
CA ALA A 26 13.58 22.33 30.09
C ALA A 26 12.06 22.51 30.37
N GLN A 27 11.46 23.62 29.94
CA GLN A 27 10.01 23.83 30.09
C GLN A 27 9.19 22.83 29.27
N LYS A 28 9.63 22.51 28.03
CA LYS A 28 8.98 21.44 27.26
C LYS A 28 9.07 20.08 27.96
N GLY A 29 10.21 19.78 28.58
CA GLY A 29 10.38 18.56 29.38
C GLY A 29 9.39 18.48 30.55
N GLN A 30 9.23 19.56 31.31
CA GLN A 30 8.28 19.63 32.42
C GLN A 30 6.82 19.52 31.96
N ALA A 31 6.46 20.19 30.86
CA ALA A 31 5.12 20.10 30.29
C ALA A 31 4.82 18.67 29.80
N HIS A 32 5.78 18.01 29.16
CA HIS A 32 5.64 16.63 28.72
C HIS A 32 5.44 15.67 29.90
N GLU A 33 6.28 15.77 30.94
CA GLU A 33 6.16 14.95 32.14
C GLU A 33 4.81 15.17 32.84
N PHE A 34 4.36 16.41 32.94
CA PHE A 34 3.02 16.72 33.48
C PHE A 34 1.91 16.06 32.66
N LEU A 35 1.95 16.16 31.32
CA LEU A 35 0.94 15.55 30.46
C LEU A 35 0.96 14.02 30.57
N GLU A 36 2.13 13.40 30.67
CA GLU A 36 2.27 11.96 30.85
C GLU A 36 1.68 11.50 32.20
N GLN A 37 1.97 12.23 33.29
CA GLN A 37 1.39 11.96 34.61
C GLN A 37 -0.12 12.16 34.62
N PHE A 38 -0.60 13.23 33.98
CA PHE A 38 -2.03 13.48 33.81
C PHE A 38 -2.72 12.32 33.08
N GLN A 39 -2.15 11.84 31.96
CA GLN A 39 -2.72 10.72 31.20
C GLN A 39 -2.91 9.44 32.04
N LYS A 40 -2.06 9.21 33.04
CA LYS A 40 -2.15 8.06 33.97
C LYS A 40 -3.11 8.29 35.14
N SER A 41 -3.52 9.52 35.40
CA SER A 41 -4.35 9.89 36.56
C SER A 41 -5.80 9.43 36.41
N ASN A 42 -6.52 9.30 37.52
CA ASN A 42 -7.97 9.04 37.51
C ASN A 42 -8.77 10.25 36.99
N GLU A 43 -8.28 11.47 37.22
CA GLU A 43 -8.95 12.72 36.81
C GLU A 43 -9.01 12.88 35.29
N ALA A 44 -8.12 12.20 34.55
CA ALA A 44 -8.10 12.20 33.09
C ALA A 44 -9.43 11.73 32.47
N TRP A 45 -10.14 10.77 33.09
CA TRP A 45 -11.44 10.31 32.59
C TRP A 45 -12.40 11.49 32.43
N ASN A 46 -12.65 12.25 33.49
CA ASN A 46 -13.59 13.37 33.46
C ASN A 46 -13.03 14.55 32.63
N THR A 47 -11.74 14.84 32.78
CA THR A 47 -11.12 16.00 32.15
C THR A 47 -11.11 15.89 30.62
N THR A 48 -10.87 14.68 30.09
CA THR A 48 -10.93 14.45 28.63
C THR A 48 -12.32 14.70 28.07
N PHE A 49 -13.39 14.23 28.74
CA PHE A 49 -14.77 14.55 28.35
C PHE A 49 -15.08 16.04 28.40
N MET A 50 -14.59 16.76 29.42
CA MET A 50 -14.76 18.21 29.50
C MET A 50 -14.08 18.94 28.34
N ILE A 51 -12.87 18.54 27.96
CA ILE A 51 -12.15 19.12 26.82
C ILE A 51 -12.88 18.82 25.50
N LEU A 52 -13.34 17.58 25.30
CA LEU A 52 -14.03 17.17 24.08
C LEU A 52 -15.38 17.90 23.89
N ASN A 53 -16.12 18.12 24.97
CA ASN A 53 -17.39 18.85 24.95
C ASN A 53 -17.23 20.39 24.94
N SER A 54 -16.02 20.91 25.20
CA SER A 54 -15.79 22.35 25.26
C SER A 54 -15.85 22.98 23.87
N ALA A 55 -16.63 24.05 23.74
CA ALA A 55 -16.65 24.88 22.53
C ALA A 55 -15.34 25.67 22.36
N ASP A 56 -14.70 26.05 23.47
CA ASP A 56 -13.52 26.92 23.49
C ASP A 56 -12.20 26.15 23.37
N ALA A 57 -12.22 24.82 23.48
CA ALA A 57 -11.01 24.00 23.36
C ALA A 57 -10.56 23.88 21.90
N THR A 58 -9.25 24.04 21.67
CA THR A 58 -8.65 23.94 20.33
C THR A 58 -8.71 22.51 19.80
N THR A 59 -8.53 22.34 18.49
CA THR A 59 -8.49 21.03 17.83
C THR A 59 -7.40 20.15 18.41
N GLU A 60 -6.23 20.71 18.74
CA GLU A 60 -5.10 19.99 19.32
C GLU A 60 -5.39 19.51 20.74
N ALA A 61 -6.08 20.33 21.54
CA ALA A 61 -6.53 19.93 22.87
C ALA A 61 -7.56 18.80 22.80
N LYS A 62 -8.51 18.88 21.86
CA LYS A 62 -9.50 17.83 21.63
C LYS A 62 -8.87 16.53 21.12
N LEU A 63 -7.88 16.61 20.24
CA LEU A 63 -7.12 15.45 19.78
C LEU A 63 -6.32 14.82 20.94
N PHE A 64 -5.65 15.63 21.75
CA PHE A 64 -4.98 15.13 22.95
C PHE A 64 -5.96 14.43 23.90
N ALA A 65 -7.15 15.01 24.10
CA ALA A 65 -8.17 14.42 24.94
C ALA A 65 -8.69 13.07 24.39
N ALA A 66 -8.96 12.98 23.08
CA ALA A 66 -9.37 11.73 22.44
C ALA A 66 -8.27 10.66 22.54
N THR A 67 -7.01 11.02 22.29
CA THR A 67 -5.86 10.10 22.39
C THR A 67 -5.64 9.63 23.82
N THR A 68 -5.79 10.53 24.80
CA THR A 68 -5.72 10.19 26.22
C THR A 68 -6.85 9.24 26.59
N LEU A 69 -8.09 9.52 26.15
CA LEU A 69 -9.24 8.67 26.40
C LEU A 69 -9.05 7.25 25.83
N LYS A 70 -8.44 7.10 24.64
CA LYS A 70 -8.05 5.77 24.14
C LYS A 70 -7.12 5.07 25.11
N GLY A 71 -6.04 5.74 25.53
CA GLY A 71 -5.09 5.16 26.48
C GLY A 71 -5.77 4.72 27.77
N LYS A 72 -6.69 5.54 28.29
CA LYS A 72 -7.50 5.20 29.47
C LYS A 72 -8.37 3.96 29.25
N ILE A 73 -9.05 3.86 28.10
CA ILE A 73 -9.88 2.68 27.78
C ILE A 73 -9.02 1.43 27.60
N ILE A 74 -7.86 1.50 26.95
CA ILE A 74 -7.02 0.32 26.72
C ILE A 74 -6.35 -0.17 28.01
N PHE A 75 -5.74 0.75 28.78
CA PHE A 75 -4.84 0.36 29.88
C PHE A 75 -5.48 0.47 31.26
N ASP A 76 -6.40 1.42 31.43
CA ASP A 76 -6.95 1.82 32.73
C ASP A 76 -8.44 1.46 32.88
N PHE A 77 -8.97 0.57 32.03
CA PHE A 77 -10.39 0.18 32.02
C PHE A 77 -10.88 -0.30 33.40
N HIS A 78 -10.00 -1.01 34.13
CA HIS A 78 -10.24 -1.52 35.48
C HIS A 78 -10.56 -0.43 36.52
N GLN A 79 -10.28 0.84 36.23
CA GLN A 79 -10.61 1.97 37.11
C GLN A 79 -12.11 2.29 37.12
N LEU A 80 -12.87 1.81 36.12
CA LEU A 80 -14.29 2.10 35.98
C LEU A 80 -15.16 0.99 36.57
N PRO A 81 -16.18 1.32 37.39
CA PRO A 81 -17.19 0.36 37.82
C PRO A 81 -17.97 -0.17 36.62
N ARG A 82 -18.32 -1.47 36.63
CA ARG A 82 -19.07 -2.10 35.53
C ARG A 82 -20.40 -1.41 35.25
N GLU A 83 -21.04 -0.87 36.27
CA GLU A 83 -22.32 -0.17 36.19
C GLU A 83 -22.23 1.16 35.41
N SER A 84 -21.03 1.73 35.29
CA SER A 84 -20.78 3.00 34.57
C SER A 84 -20.49 2.82 33.08
N LEU A 85 -20.22 1.58 32.63
CA LEU A 85 -19.84 1.28 31.25
C LEU A 85 -20.94 1.65 30.23
N PRO A 86 -22.25 1.41 30.49
CA PRO A 86 -23.29 1.86 29.58
C PRO A 86 -23.32 3.38 29.40
N GLU A 87 -23.02 4.16 30.45
CA GLU A 87 -22.97 5.62 30.37
C GLU A 87 -21.75 6.10 29.57
N LEU A 88 -20.58 5.46 29.78
CA LEU A 88 -19.39 5.70 28.99
C LEU A 88 -19.65 5.43 27.50
N ARG A 89 -20.27 4.30 27.17
CA ARG A 89 -20.67 3.94 25.81
C ARG A 89 -21.55 5.02 25.18
N ASN A 90 -22.61 5.42 25.87
CA ASN A 90 -23.55 6.42 25.37
C ASN A 90 -22.86 7.79 25.17
N THR A 91 -21.92 8.14 26.06
CA THR A 91 -21.12 9.36 25.95
C THR A 91 -20.22 9.32 24.71
N LEU A 92 -19.53 8.21 24.45
CA LEU A 92 -18.71 8.05 23.25
C LEU A 92 -19.53 8.13 21.97
N LEU A 93 -20.70 7.49 21.93
CA LEU A 93 -21.62 7.59 20.80
C LEU A 93 -22.10 9.03 20.57
N SER A 94 -22.45 9.74 21.64
CA SER A 94 -22.84 11.16 21.56
C SER A 94 -21.69 12.04 21.05
N LEU A 95 -20.45 11.77 21.49
CA LEU A 95 -19.27 12.48 20.99
C LEU A 95 -19.04 12.18 19.51
N LEU A 96 -19.15 10.94 19.07
CA LEU A 96 -19.03 10.60 17.65
C LEU A 96 -20.10 11.29 16.80
N ALA A 97 -21.34 11.39 17.29
CA ALA A 97 -22.38 12.16 16.61
C ALA A 97 -22.01 13.65 16.51
N GLN A 98 -21.49 14.24 17.60
CA GLN A 98 -21.03 15.63 17.65
C GLN A 98 -19.84 15.89 16.70
N PHE A 99 -18.91 14.95 16.60
CA PHE A 99 -17.71 15.04 15.77
C PHE A 99 -17.90 14.44 14.37
N SER A 100 -19.13 14.16 13.95
CA SER A 100 -19.43 13.59 12.63
C SER A 100 -18.87 14.43 11.48
N GLN A 101 -19.09 15.73 11.53
CA GLN A 101 -18.51 16.73 10.63
C GLN A 101 -17.23 17.38 11.20
N GLY A 102 -16.67 16.81 12.27
CA GLY A 102 -15.46 17.28 12.91
C GLY A 102 -14.18 16.85 12.20
N PRO A 103 -13.00 17.26 12.72
CA PRO A 103 -11.70 16.85 12.18
C PRO A 103 -11.55 15.32 12.20
N LYS A 104 -11.21 14.72 11.03
CA LYS A 104 -11.01 13.26 10.86
C LYS A 104 -10.16 12.65 11.98
N PRO A 105 -8.98 13.20 12.37
CA PRO A 105 -8.15 12.58 13.42
C PRO A 105 -8.85 12.41 14.78
N ILE A 106 -9.72 13.34 15.16
CA ILE A 106 -10.49 13.23 16.42
C ILE A 106 -11.55 12.15 16.27
N ARG A 107 -12.25 12.13 15.14
CA ARG A 107 -13.29 11.13 14.84
C ARG A 107 -12.72 9.72 14.79
N THR A 108 -11.58 9.51 14.11
CA THR A 108 -10.85 8.23 14.11
C THR A 108 -10.53 7.79 15.53
N GLN A 109 -9.98 8.71 16.33
CA GLN A 109 -9.56 8.37 17.69
C GLN A 109 -10.73 8.01 18.60
N LEU A 110 -11.90 8.65 18.41
CA LEU A 110 -13.13 8.28 19.10
C LEU A 110 -13.70 6.94 18.61
N CYS A 111 -13.57 6.60 17.32
CA CYS A 111 -13.94 5.28 16.79
C CYS A 111 -13.08 4.18 17.42
N VAL A 112 -11.76 4.41 17.54
CA VAL A 112 -10.84 3.50 18.25
C VAL A 112 -11.22 3.35 19.73
N CYS A 113 -11.57 4.45 20.41
CA CYS A 113 -12.08 4.38 21.78
C CYS A 113 -13.32 3.49 21.88
N LEU A 114 -14.26 3.64 20.95
CA LEU A 114 -15.49 2.86 20.94
C LEU A 114 -15.24 1.38 20.60
N ALA A 115 -14.35 1.08 19.66
CA ALA A 115 -13.96 -0.28 19.32
C ALA A 115 -13.31 -0.98 20.52
N ASN A 116 -12.37 -0.32 21.20
CA ASN A 116 -11.73 -0.86 22.40
C ASN A 116 -12.69 -1.04 23.58
N LEU A 117 -13.68 -0.14 23.71
CA LEU A 117 -14.77 -0.33 24.68
C LEU A 117 -15.62 -1.53 24.30
N ALA A 118 -15.97 -1.70 23.02
CA ALA A 118 -16.74 -2.84 22.54
C ALA A 118 -16.01 -4.16 22.78
N ILE A 119 -14.68 -4.19 22.64
CA ILE A 119 -13.88 -5.38 22.94
C ILE A 119 -13.95 -5.72 24.44
N GLN A 120 -13.78 -4.73 25.32
CA GLN A 120 -13.67 -4.96 26.77
C GLN A 120 -15.00 -5.05 27.53
N MET A 121 -16.08 -4.46 27.00
CA MET A 121 -17.42 -4.52 27.60
C MET A 121 -18.14 -5.79 27.15
N LEU A 122 -17.79 -6.93 27.75
CA LEU A 122 -18.28 -8.26 27.36
C LEU A 122 -19.80 -8.40 27.39
N GLU A 123 -20.50 -7.59 28.20
CA GLU A 123 -21.96 -7.57 28.31
C GLU A 123 -22.64 -6.84 27.12
N TRP A 124 -21.88 -6.10 26.30
CA TRP A 124 -22.41 -5.36 25.15
C TRP A 124 -22.43 -6.24 23.90
N LYS A 125 -23.62 -6.82 23.62
CA LYS A 125 -23.84 -7.79 22.54
C LYS A 125 -24.36 -7.18 21.23
N ASP A 126 -25.02 -6.03 21.30
CA ASP A 126 -25.66 -5.36 20.16
C ASP A 126 -24.81 -4.21 19.60
N VAL A 127 -23.48 -4.36 19.58
CA VAL A 127 -22.51 -3.29 19.23
C VAL A 127 -22.83 -2.66 17.89
N LEU A 128 -22.82 -3.47 16.82
CA LEU A 128 -23.03 -2.97 15.46
C LEU A 128 -24.42 -2.33 15.31
N GLN A 129 -25.46 -2.99 15.84
CA GLN A 129 -26.83 -2.49 15.79
C GLN A 129 -26.97 -1.12 16.48
N LEU A 130 -26.37 -0.96 17.66
CA LEU A 130 -26.46 0.29 18.41
C LEU A 130 -25.68 1.42 17.71
N VAL A 131 -24.49 1.13 17.19
CA VAL A 131 -23.68 2.11 16.45
C VAL A 131 -24.42 2.59 15.20
N VAL A 132 -24.91 1.66 14.39
CA VAL A 132 -25.63 1.97 13.14
C VAL A 132 -26.93 2.72 13.42
N SER A 133 -27.71 2.33 14.43
CA SER A 133 -28.96 3.04 14.77
C SER A 133 -28.73 4.41 15.38
N THR A 134 -27.60 4.62 16.07
CA THR A 134 -27.29 5.93 16.68
C THR A 134 -26.70 6.91 15.66
N LEU A 135 -25.80 6.43 14.79
CA LEU A 135 -25.02 7.30 13.89
C LEU A 135 -25.52 7.26 12.44
N GLY A 136 -26.11 6.16 11.98
CA GLY A 136 -26.49 5.95 10.58
C GLY A 136 -27.78 6.64 10.12
N ASN A 137 -28.58 7.19 11.06
CA ASN A 137 -29.83 7.89 10.73
C ASN A 137 -29.62 9.32 10.23
N ASP A 138 -28.44 9.90 10.48
CA ASP A 138 -28.03 11.21 9.94
C ASP A 138 -27.09 10.97 8.76
N PRO A 139 -27.34 11.55 7.56
CA PRO A 139 -26.39 11.50 6.44
C PRO A 139 -24.96 11.89 6.85
N ASN A 140 -24.82 12.81 7.80
CA ASN A 140 -23.51 13.24 8.32
C ASN A 140 -22.84 12.18 9.20
N GLY A 141 -23.61 11.31 9.85
CA GLY A 141 -23.12 10.28 10.76
C GLY A 141 -22.71 8.98 10.06
N ILE A 142 -23.07 8.81 8.78
CA ILE A 142 -22.63 7.64 7.98
C ILE A 142 -21.09 7.57 7.90
N ALA A 143 -20.41 8.71 7.80
CA ALA A 143 -18.95 8.76 7.82
C ALA A 143 -18.37 8.20 9.15
N CYS A 144 -19.04 8.43 10.28
CA CYS A 144 -18.66 7.81 11.56
C CYS A 144 -18.90 6.31 11.57
N VAL A 145 -20.00 5.84 10.97
CA VAL A 145 -20.31 4.41 10.89
C VAL A 145 -19.25 3.70 10.07
N LEU A 146 -18.92 4.22 8.87
CA LEU A 146 -17.85 3.65 8.05
C LEU A 146 -16.51 3.69 8.77
N GLU A 147 -16.16 4.79 9.42
CA GLU A 147 -14.90 4.88 10.15
C GLU A 147 -14.82 3.91 11.35
N PHE A 148 -15.93 3.71 12.06
CA PHE A 148 -16.01 2.68 13.10
C PHE A 148 -15.89 1.27 12.53
N LEU A 149 -16.58 0.97 11.42
CA LEU A 149 -16.48 -0.31 10.73
C LEU A 149 -15.06 -0.56 10.25
N HIS A 150 -14.39 0.44 9.67
CA HIS A 150 -13.01 0.33 9.22
C HIS A 150 -12.06 -0.04 10.36
N VAL A 151 -12.15 0.67 11.49
CA VAL A 151 -11.27 0.51 12.66
C VAL A 151 -11.53 -0.76 13.45
N LEU A 152 -12.77 -1.27 13.47
CA LEU A 152 -13.16 -2.37 14.36
C LEU A 152 -12.35 -3.67 14.13
N PRO A 153 -12.21 -4.20 12.90
CA PRO A 153 -11.36 -5.39 12.66
C PRO A 153 -9.90 -5.19 13.07
N GLU A 154 -9.32 -4.01 12.83
CA GLU A 154 -7.93 -3.71 13.18
C GLU A 154 -7.72 -3.78 14.70
N GLU A 155 -8.62 -3.17 15.48
CA GLU A 155 -8.52 -3.18 16.93
C GLU A 155 -8.81 -4.56 17.55
N VAL A 156 -9.68 -5.36 16.92
CA VAL A 156 -9.98 -6.72 17.41
C VAL A 156 -8.84 -7.70 17.11
N THR A 157 -8.24 -7.63 15.92
CA THR A 157 -7.26 -8.62 15.45
C THR A 157 -5.80 -8.24 15.78
N GLU A 158 -5.46 -6.95 15.71
CA GLU A 158 -4.10 -6.44 15.92
C GLU A 158 -3.92 -5.76 17.30
N GLY A 159 -5.03 -5.36 17.95
CA GLY A 159 -5.07 -4.64 19.22
C GLY A 159 -4.74 -5.47 20.48
N ARG A 160 -3.66 -6.27 20.46
CA ARG A 160 -3.25 -7.19 21.56
C ARG A 160 -2.72 -6.52 22.84
N LYS A 161 -3.09 -5.26 23.09
CA LYS A 161 -2.71 -4.51 24.30
C LYS A 161 -3.80 -4.51 25.36
N ILE A 162 -4.87 -5.26 25.13
CA ILE A 162 -6.06 -5.33 25.98
C ILE A 162 -5.90 -6.45 27.02
N ASN A 163 -6.34 -6.21 28.25
CA ASN A 163 -6.27 -7.17 29.36
C ASN A 163 -7.44 -8.19 29.32
N LEU A 164 -7.53 -8.97 28.24
CA LEU A 164 -8.46 -10.10 28.12
C LEU A 164 -7.67 -11.40 27.95
N THR A 165 -8.27 -12.52 28.35
CA THR A 165 -7.71 -13.85 28.09
C THR A 165 -7.82 -14.20 26.60
N GLU A 166 -6.99 -15.12 26.12
CA GLU A 166 -7.05 -15.58 24.71
C GLU A 166 -8.42 -16.18 24.35
N ASP A 167 -9.08 -16.87 25.28
CA ASP A 167 -10.42 -17.41 25.07
C ASP A 167 -11.47 -16.29 24.95
N GLU A 168 -11.41 -15.27 25.82
CA GLU A 168 -12.28 -14.10 25.72
C GLU A 168 -12.05 -13.33 24.43
N LEU A 169 -10.80 -13.14 24.02
CA LEU A 169 -10.47 -12.46 22.76
C LEU A 169 -11.01 -13.23 21.55
N ARG A 170 -10.86 -14.55 21.52
CA ARG A 170 -11.46 -15.39 20.47
C ARG A 170 -12.98 -15.23 20.43
N ASP A 171 -13.63 -15.29 21.59
CA ASP A 171 -15.09 -15.13 21.67
C ASP A 171 -15.51 -13.71 21.21
N ARG A 172 -14.71 -12.68 21.50
CA ARG A 172 -14.92 -11.31 20.98
C ARG A 172 -14.72 -11.20 19.48
N THR A 173 -13.73 -11.89 18.90
CA THR A 173 -13.54 -11.91 17.44
C THR A 173 -14.76 -12.48 16.74
N VAL A 174 -15.28 -13.61 17.22
CA VAL A 174 -16.49 -14.23 16.67
C VAL A 174 -17.68 -13.28 16.79
N GLU A 175 -17.91 -12.73 17.97
CA GLU A 175 -19.10 -11.89 18.24
C GLU A 175 -19.05 -10.53 17.52
N LEU A 176 -17.88 -9.89 17.44
CA LEU A 176 -17.75 -8.55 16.86
C LEU A 176 -17.57 -8.59 15.34
N LEU A 177 -16.89 -9.61 14.81
CA LEU A 177 -16.53 -9.68 13.40
C LEU A 177 -17.32 -10.77 12.67
N GLU A 178 -17.09 -12.05 12.99
CA GLU A 178 -17.64 -13.18 12.21
C GLU A 178 -19.18 -13.17 12.17
N GLU A 179 -19.84 -13.00 13.32
CA GLU A 179 -21.30 -12.96 13.42
C GLU A 179 -21.92 -11.72 12.74
N ASN A 180 -21.14 -10.63 12.63
CA ASN A 180 -21.58 -9.37 12.04
C ASN A 180 -21.22 -9.23 10.55
N GLY A 181 -20.34 -10.08 10.00
CA GLY A 181 -19.81 -9.94 8.65
C GLY A 181 -20.88 -9.78 7.57
N ASN A 182 -21.94 -10.60 7.61
CA ASN A 182 -23.06 -10.51 6.67
C ASN A 182 -23.84 -9.19 6.77
N GLN A 183 -24.01 -8.67 7.99
CA GLN A 183 -24.68 -7.40 8.22
C GLN A 183 -23.82 -6.25 7.70
N VAL A 184 -22.51 -6.28 7.94
CA VAL A 184 -21.58 -5.27 7.43
C VAL A 184 -21.57 -5.29 5.91
N LEU A 185 -21.44 -6.46 5.27
CA LEU A 185 -21.51 -6.58 3.82
C LEU A 185 -22.80 -5.94 3.25
N THR A 186 -23.95 -6.22 3.88
CA THR A 186 -25.24 -5.64 3.48
C THR A 186 -25.24 -4.11 3.61
N LEU A 187 -24.70 -3.57 4.70
CA LEU A 187 -24.59 -2.12 4.93
C LEU A 187 -23.69 -1.45 3.88
N LEU A 188 -22.54 -2.06 3.56
CA LEU A 188 -21.62 -1.54 2.54
C LEU A 188 -22.26 -1.55 1.15
N ILE A 189 -22.99 -2.61 0.79
CA ILE A 189 -23.75 -2.66 -0.48
C ILE A 189 -24.80 -1.55 -0.53
N GLN A 190 -25.60 -1.39 0.52
CA GLN A 190 -26.65 -0.37 0.59
C GLN A 190 -26.05 1.04 0.48
N TYR A 191 -24.94 1.29 1.18
CA TYR A 191 -24.24 2.57 1.11
C TYR A 191 -23.70 2.83 -0.29
N ALA A 192 -23.01 1.86 -0.89
CA ALA A 192 -22.46 1.98 -2.24
C ALA A 192 -23.53 2.32 -3.29
N GLN A 193 -24.75 1.78 -3.13
CA GLN A 193 -25.87 2.01 -4.03
C GLN A 193 -26.68 3.28 -3.71
N SER A 194 -26.40 3.96 -2.61
CA SER A 194 -27.18 5.13 -2.17
C SER A 194 -27.00 6.35 -3.07
N SER A 195 -25.82 6.52 -3.68
CA SER A 195 -25.51 7.61 -4.61
C SER A 195 -24.20 7.35 -5.36
N ASP A 196 -23.97 8.05 -6.47
CA ASP A 196 -22.69 8.01 -7.20
C ASP A 196 -21.51 8.45 -6.30
N ALA A 197 -21.70 9.49 -5.49
CA ALA A 197 -20.69 9.96 -4.54
C ALA A 197 -20.34 8.89 -3.49
N ALA A 198 -21.32 8.12 -3.01
CA ALA A 198 -21.09 7.04 -2.05
C ALA A 198 -20.31 5.87 -2.68
N SER A 199 -20.60 5.53 -3.94
CA SER A 199 -19.85 4.49 -4.67
C SER A 199 -18.37 4.84 -4.89
N LYS A 200 -18.02 6.13 -4.88
CA LYS A 200 -16.66 6.66 -5.04
C LYS A 200 -16.06 7.13 -3.71
N ASN A 201 -16.64 6.76 -2.57
CA ASN A 201 -16.13 7.16 -1.27
C ASN A 201 -14.90 6.31 -0.89
N PRO A 202 -13.74 6.91 -0.63
CA PRO A 202 -12.54 6.20 -0.16
C PRO A 202 -12.77 5.40 1.13
N GLN A 203 -13.58 5.91 2.07
CA GLN A 203 -13.88 5.22 3.32
C GLN A 203 -14.66 3.92 3.10
N LEU A 204 -15.47 3.84 2.04
CA LEU A 204 -16.13 2.59 1.66
C LEU A 204 -15.09 1.54 1.24
N MET A 205 -14.09 1.92 0.45
CA MET A 205 -13.00 1.04 0.02
C MET A 205 -12.14 0.60 1.21
N GLU A 206 -11.81 1.54 2.11
CA GLU A 206 -11.12 1.26 3.38
C GLU A 206 -11.89 0.27 4.27
N CYS A 207 -13.23 0.37 4.31
CA CYS A 207 -14.08 -0.59 5.03
C CYS A 207 -14.11 -1.97 4.35
N ILE A 208 -14.25 -2.02 3.02
CA ILE A 208 -14.20 -3.30 2.29
C ILE A 208 -12.87 -3.97 2.58
N THR A 209 -11.77 -3.22 2.47
CA THR A 209 -10.41 -3.70 2.71
C THR A 209 -10.25 -4.30 4.10
N SER A 210 -10.70 -3.62 5.16
CA SER A 210 -10.52 -4.13 6.53
C SER A 210 -11.42 -5.33 6.87
N TRP A 211 -12.53 -5.53 6.15
CA TRP A 211 -13.46 -6.64 6.36
C TRP A 211 -13.25 -7.84 5.44
N ILE A 212 -12.31 -7.77 4.48
CA ILE A 212 -12.04 -8.86 3.52
C ILE A 212 -11.71 -10.20 4.21
N ARG A 213 -11.10 -10.17 5.41
CA ARG A 213 -10.78 -11.37 6.19
C ARG A 213 -11.94 -11.91 7.02
N GLU A 214 -12.88 -11.04 7.37
CA GLU A 214 -13.98 -11.32 8.28
C GLU A 214 -15.27 -11.70 7.54
N VAL A 215 -15.35 -11.35 6.25
CA VAL A 215 -16.45 -11.71 5.35
C VAL A 215 -15.92 -12.71 4.33
N PRO A 216 -16.66 -13.79 4.00
CA PRO A 216 -16.26 -14.69 2.94
C PRO A 216 -15.99 -13.91 1.65
N LEU A 217 -14.75 -13.97 1.16
CA LEU A 217 -14.30 -13.17 0.00
C LEU A 217 -15.17 -13.42 -1.25
N ASN A 218 -15.69 -14.63 -1.39
CA ASN A 218 -16.62 -14.99 -2.46
C ASN A 218 -17.91 -14.15 -2.44
N ASP A 219 -18.40 -13.75 -1.27
CA ASP A 219 -19.61 -12.94 -1.14
C ASP A 219 -19.33 -11.49 -1.53
N ILE A 220 -18.13 -10.97 -1.21
CA ILE A 220 -17.69 -9.64 -1.68
C ILE A 220 -17.57 -9.64 -3.21
N VAL A 221 -16.83 -10.59 -3.78
CA VAL A 221 -16.52 -10.66 -5.22
C VAL A 221 -17.76 -10.91 -6.08
N ASN A 222 -18.75 -11.66 -5.58
CA ASN A 222 -20.01 -11.89 -6.29
C ASN A 222 -21.10 -10.85 -5.96
N SER A 223 -20.79 -9.82 -5.17
CA SER A 223 -21.69 -8.71 -4.89
C SER A 223 -21.48 -7.52 -5.84
N PRO A 224 -22.39 -6.53 -5.85
CA PRO A 224 -22.17 -5.27 -6.55
C PRO A 224 -20.91 -4.50 -6.11
N LEU A 225 -20.32 -4.84 -4.95
CA LEU A 225 -19.12 -4.16 -4.46
C LEU A 225 -17.91 -4.34 -5.38
N LEU A 226 -17.81 -5.46 -6.09
CA LEU A 226 -16.71 -5.64 -7.06
C LEU A 226 -16.78 -4.58 -8.17
N ASP A 227 -17.97 -4.36 -8.74
CA ASP A 227 -18.16 -3.31 -9.76
C ASP A 227 -17.88 -1.92 -9.18
N VAL A 228 -18.25 -1.69 -7.92
CA VAL A 228 -17.97 -0.42 -7.21
C VAL A 228 -16.47 -0.19 -7.05
N VAL A 229 -15.71 -1.20 -6.60
CA VAL A 229 -14.24 -1.13 -6.49
C VAL A 229 -13.61 -0.88 -7.85
N MET A 230 -13.99 -1.64 -8.88
CA MET A 230 -13.45 -1.48 -10.24
C MET A 230 -13.73 -0.10 -10.83
N ASN A 231 -14.94 0.43 -10.64
CA ASN A 231 -15.32 1.76 -11.13
C ASN A 231 -14.68 2.90 -10.33
N ALA A 232 -14.34 2.67 -9.06
CA ALA A 232 -13.65 3.65 -8.22
C ALA A 232 -12.21 3.94 -8.69
N LEU A 233 -11.64 3.10 -9.56
CA LEU A 233 -10.38 3.38 -10.27
C LEU A 233 -10.50 4.52 -11.29
N GLU A 234 -11.72 4.96 -11.65
CA GLU A 234 -11.94 6.12 -12.53
C GLU A 234 -12.02 7.45 -11.77
N ALA A 235 -11.98 7.41 -10.43
CA ALA A 235 -12.19 8.60 -9.61
C ALA A 235 -10.95 8.89 -8.75
N ASP A 236 -10.33 10.05 -8.98
CA ASP A 236 -9.11 10.50 -8.29
C ASP A 236 -9.20 10.38 -6.77
N SER A 237 -10.38 10.68 -6.20
CA SER A 237 -10.60 10.62 -4.75
C SER A 237 -10.42 9.22 -4.17
N SER A 238 -10.85 8.18 -4.89
CA SER A 238 -10.91 6.79 -4.43
C SER A 238 -9.92 5.86 -5.13
N PHE A 239 -9.11 6.38 -6.04
CA PHE A 239 -8.19 5.58 -6.84
C PHE A 239 -7.26 4.74 -5.96
N GLU A 240 -6.51 5.38 -5.06
CA GLU A 240 -5.54 4.68 -4.21
C GLU A 240 -6.20 3.66 -3.26
N SER A 241 -7.34 4.02 -2.65
CA SER A 241 -8.07 3.08 -1.79
C SER A 241 -8.66 1.91 -2.58
N SER A 242 -9.02 2.10 -3.85
CA SER A 242 -9.47 1.02 -4.73
C SER A 242 -8.32 0.11 -5.15
N VAL A 243 -7.15 0.67 -5.51
CA VAL A 243 -5.91 -0.07 -5.74
C VAL A 243 -5.60 -0.96 -4.53
N GLU A 244 -5.62 -0.38 -3.32
CA GLU A 244 -5.35 -1.15 -2.08
C GLU A 244 -6.38 -2.23 -1.83
N THR A 245 -7.67 -1.96 -2.10
CA THR A 245 -8.74 -2.96 -1.97
C THR A 245 -8.49 -4.15 -2.91
N LEU A 246 -8.15 -3.90 -4.17
CA LEU A 246 -7.86 -4.96 -5.15
C LEU A 246 -6.61 -5.77 -4.74
N CYS A 247 -5.54 -5.09 -4.32
CA CYS A 247 -4.34 -5.75 -3.81
C CYS A 247 -4.63 -6.63 -2.59
N ALA A 248 -5.46 -6.15 -1.65
CA ALA A 248 -5.91 -6.95 -0.51
C ALA A 248 -6.69 -8.20 -0.95
N ILE A 249 -7.61 -8.08 -1.91
CA ILE A 249 -8.31 -9.23 -2.51
C ILE A 249 -7.30 -10.22 -3.10
N PHE A 250 -6.29 -9.76 -3.85
CA PHE A 250 -5.30 -10.66 -4.44
C PHE A 250 -4.52 -11.43 -3.38
N ARG A 251 -4.09 -10.76 -2.30
CA ARG A 251 -3.37 -11.39 -1.19
C ARG A 251 -4.15 -12.52 -0.53
N GLU A 252 -5.47 -12.37 -0.37
CA GLU A 252 -6.34 -13.43 0.15
C GLU A 252 -6.65 -14.56 -0.86
N THR A 253 -6.22 -14.42 -2.13
CA THR A 253 -6.37 -15.46 -3.16
C THR A 253 -5.06 -16.20 -3.50
N ARG A 254 -4.04 -16.09 -2.65
CA ARG A 254 -2.74 -16.76 -2.83
C ARG A 254 -2.83 -18.29 -2.77
N ASP A 255 -3.77 -18.84 -1.98
CA ASP A 255 -4.12 -20.25 -2.11
C ASP A 255 -4.99 -20.45 -3.35
N VAL A 256 -4.31 -20.61 -4.48
CA VAL A 256 -4.96 -20.66 -5.79
C VAL A 256 -5.87 -21.87 -5.97
N ASP A 257 -5.64 -22.95 -5.21
CA ASP A 257 -6.43 -24.17 -5.30
C ASP A 257 -7.77 -23.99 -4.56
N GLU A 258 -7.77 -23.32 -3.40
CA GLU A 258 -9.00 -22.98 -2.67
C GLU A 258 -9.76 -21.80 -3.31
N CYS A 259 -9.04 -20.83 -3.89
CA CYS A 259 -9.63 -19.60 -4.41
C CYS A 259 -9.92 -19.60 -5.92
N LEU A 260 -9.80 -20.74 -6.61
CA LEU A 260 -9.90 -20.80 -8.08
C LEU A 260 -11.20 -20.19 -8.64
N ALA A 261 -12.33 -20.35 -7.96
CA ALA A 261 -13.61 -19.77 -8.40
C ALA A 261 -13.58 -18.24 -8.33
N ILE A 262 -13.02 -17.67 -7.26
CA ILE A 262 -12.85 -16.23 -7.06
C ILE A 262 -11.91 -15.68 -8.13
N ILE A 263 -10.77 -16.34 -8.35
CA ILE A 263 -9.78 -15.93 -9.36
C ILE A 263 -10.40 -15.92 -10.76
N LYS A 264 -11.24 -16.91 -11.11
CA LYS A 264 -11.96 -16.95 -12.41
C LYS A 264 -12.91 -15.77 -12.60
N THR A 265 -13.51 -15.25 -11.53
CA THR A 265 -14.34 -14.03 -11.58
C THR A 265 -13.48 -12.78 -11.67
N MET A 266 -12.38 -12.72 -10.92
CA MET A 266 -11.50 -11.55 -10.84
C MET A 266 -10.66 -11.34 -12.11
N TYR A 267 -10.11 -12.41 -12.68
CA TYR A 267 -9.14 -12.32 -13.78
C TYR A 267 -9.64 -11.52 -14.99
N PRO A 268 -10.86 -11.75 -15.54
CA PRO A 268 -11.38 -10.95 -16.64
C PRO A 268 -11.55 -9.46 -16.27
N ARG A 269 -11.88 -9.16 -15.01
CA ARG A 269 -12.02 -7.78 -14.52
C ARG A 269 -10.67 -7.08 -14.46
N VAL A 270 -9.64 -7.73 -13.90
CA VAL A 270 -8.26 -7.21 -13.89
C VAL A 270 -7.74 -7.02 -15.32
N MET A 271 -7.99 -7.95 -16.23
CA MET A 271 -7.55 -7.81 -17.61
C MET A 271 -8.31 -6.70 -18.36
N SER A 272 -9.53 -6.37 -17.96
CA SER A 272 -10.32 -5.29 -18.59
C SER A 272 -9.69 -3.90 -18.41
N ILE A 273 -8.88 -3.68 -17.37
CA ILE A 273 -8.20 -2.41 -17.11
C ILE A 273 -6.80 -2.32 -17.76
N ARG A 274 -6.31 -3.38 -18.40
CA ARG A 274 -4.99 -3.36 -19.09
C ARG A 274 -4.83 -2.21 -20.09
N PRO A 275 -5.84 -1.85 -20.92
CA PRO A 275 -5.71 -0.72 -21.84
C PRO A 275 -5.38 0.61 -21.15
N LYS A 276 -5.68 0.76 -19.86
CA LYS A 276 -5.37 1.97 -19.10
C LYS A 276 -3.88 2.16 -18.84
N ILE A 277 -3.06 1.11 -18.89
CA ILE A 277 -1.60 1.23 -18.72
C ILE A 277 -1.04 2.18 -19.77
N ALA A 278 -1.40 1.96 -21.04
CA ALA A 278 -0.99 2.81 -22.14
C ALA A 278 -1.59 4.22 -22.04
N GLN A 279 -2.87 4.33 -21.66
CA GLN A 279 -3.54 5.63 -21.51
C GLN A 279 -2.88 6.49 -20.42
N ALA A 280 -2.58 5.91 -19.26
CA ALA A 280 -1.93 6.62 -18.15
C ALA A 280 -0.51 7.05 -18.52
N ALA A 281 0.26 6.17 -19.18
CA ALA A 281 1.61 6.51 -19.65
C ALA A 281 1.60 7.64 -20.71
N GLU A 282 0.70 7.57 -21.69
CA GLU A 282 0.57 8.58 -22.75
C GLU A 282 0.03 9.93 -22.22
N ALA A 283 -0.78 9.89 -21.16
CA ALA A 283 -1.31 11.08 -20.49
C ALA A 283 -0.34 11.66 -19.44
N GLU A 284 0.81 11.03 -19.20
CA GLU A 284 1.75 11.37 -18.12
C GLU A 284 1.08 11.38 -16.72
N ASP A 285 0.09 10.51 -16.53
CA ASP A 285 -0.57 10.29 -15.23
C ASP A 285 0.21 9.27 -14.41
N PHE A 286 1.26 9.75 -13.73
CA PHE A 286 2.18 8.90 -12.98
C PHE A 286 1.53 8.19 -11.79
N GLU A 287 0.58 8.84 -11.12
CA GLU A 287 -0.13 8.24 -9.98
C GLU A 287 -1.02 7.08 -10.46
N MET A 288 -1.81 7.29 -11.53
CA MET A 288 -2.60 6.21 -12.11
C MET A 288 -1.71 5.09 -12.63
N PHE A 289 -0.64 5.42 -13.35
CA PHE A 289 0.28 4.44 -13.91
C PHE A 289 0.93 3.57 -12.81
N LYS A 290 1.35 4.19 -11.70
CA LYS A 290 1.91 3.48 -10.55
C LYS A 290 0.89 2.57 -9.87
N GLY A 291 -0.35 3.05 -9.65
CA GLY A 291 -1.42 2.24 -9.08
C GLY A 291 -1.79 1.05 -9.96
N LEU A 292 -1.91 1.24 -11.28
CA LEU A 292 -2.13 0.15 -12.24
C LEU A 292 -0.99 -0.86 -12.24
N THR A 293 0.26 -0.39 -12.19
CA THR A 293 1.43 -1.26 -12.11
C THR A 293 1.41 -2.11 -10.84
N ARG A 294 1.00 -1.54 -9.70
CA ARG A 294 0.82 -2.30 -8.44
C ARG A 294 -0.27 -3.36 -8.57
N ILE A 295 -1.42 -3.03 -9.17
CA ILE A 295 -2.52 -3.99 -9.41
C ILE A 295 -2.03 -5.20 -10.22
N PHE A 296 -1.38 -4.96 -11.36
CA PHE A 296 -0.93 -6.05 -12.23
C PHE A 296 0.21 -6.87 -11.60
N ALA A 297 1.16 -6.22 -10.93
CA ALA A 297 2.24 -6.90 -10.24
C ALA A 297 1.73 -7.79 -9.10
N GLU A 298 0.91 -7.25 -8.18
CA GLU A 298 0.39 -8.02 -7.04
C GLU A 298 -0.57 -9.13 -7.47
N ALA A 299 -1.37 -8.93 -8.52
CA ALA A 299 -2.16 -10.01 -9.11
C ALA A 299 -1.27 -11.12 -9.70
N GLY A 300 -0.20 -10.73 -10.40
CA GLY A 300 0.80 -11.63 -10.94
C GLY A 300 1.49 -12.46 -9.85
N GLU A 301 1.88 -11.82 -8.75
CA GLU A 301 2.49 -12.46 -7.58
C GLU A 301 1.53 -13.42 -6.89
N ALA A 302 0.29 -12.97 -6.65
CA ALA A 302 -0.71 -13.78 -5.98
C ALA A 302 -1.06 -15.05 -6.76
N TRP A 303 -1.09 -14.97 -8.10
CA TRP A 303 -1.52 -16.07 -8.96
C TRP A 303 -0.35 -16.76 -9.67
N VAL A 304 0.89 -16.51 -9.26
CA VAL A 304 2.11 -17.02 -9.93
C VAL A 304 2.11 -18.53 -10.14
N VAL A 305 1.53 -19.28 -9.19
CA VAL A 305 1.38 -20.73 -9.30
C VAL A 305 0.44 -21.12 -10.45
N LEU A 306 -0.66 -20.39 -10.66
CA LEU A 306 -1.56 -20.61 -11.80
C LEU A 306 -0.91 -20.17 -13.10
N ILE A 307 -0.12 -19.09 -13.10
CA ILE A 307 0.65 -18.66 -14.28
C ILE A 307 1.59 -19.79 -14.74
N ALA A 308 2.24 -20.49 -13.81
CA ALA A 308 3.09 -21.63 -14.14
C ALA A 308 2.30 -22.90 -14.55
N ARG A 309 1.12 -23.14 -13.97
CA ARG A 309 0.27 -24.31 -14.26
C ARG A 309 -0.54 -24.16 -15.57
N MET A 310 -0.96 -22.94 -15.90
CA MET A 310 -1.83 -22.60 -17.02
C MET A 310 -1.25 -21.39 -17.78
N PRO A 311 -0.07 -21.55 -18.40
CA PRO A 311 0.68 -20.43 -18.98
C PRO A 311 -0.05 -19.73 -20.13
N GLU A 312 -0.83 -20.47 -20.92
CA GLU A 312 -1.59 -19.89 -22.04
C GLU A 312 -2.75 -19.02 -21.55
N ASP A 313 -3.49 -19.48 -20.55
CA ASP A 313 -4.64 -18.77 -19.99
C ASP A 313 -4.23 -17.48 -19.26
N PHE A 314 -3.07 -17.49 -18.60
CA PHE A 314 -2.58 -16.36 -17.81
C PHE A 314 -1.52 -15.51 -18.51
N ARG A 315 -1.15 -15.84 -19.75
CA ARG A 315 -0.13 -15.09 -20.51
C ARG A 315 -0.43 -13.59 -20.55
N GLY A 316 -1.70 -13.23 -20.74
CA GLY A 316 -2.12 -11.83 -20.80
C GLY A 316 -1.74 -11.01 -19.56
N LEU A 317 -1.67 -11.63 -18.38
CA LEU A 317 -1.27 -10.97 -17.14
C LEU A 317 0.24 -10.75 -17.10
N VAL A 318 1.03 -11.74 -17.50
CA VAL A 318 2.50 -11.60 -17.60
C VAL A 318 2.87 -10.50 -18.60
N GLU A 319 2.16 -10.43 -19.72
CA GLU A 319 2.32 -9.36 -20.71
C GLU A 319 1.91 -7.99 -20.17
N ALA A 320 0.88 -7.90 -19.32
CA ALA A 320 0.49 -6.64 -18.69
C ALA A 320 1.57 -6.13 -17.73
N VAL A 321 2.18 -7.02 -16.94
CA VAL A 321 3.31 -6.66 -16.06
C VAL A 321 4.54 -6.22 -16.87
N LEU A 322 4.84 -6.91 -17.98
CA LEU A 322 5.87 -6.49 -18.93
C LEU A 322 5.56 -5.11 -19.52
N GLU A 323 4.29 -4.86 -19.86
CA GLU A 323 3.82 -3.59 -20.43
C GLU A 323 4.02 -2.41 -19.48
N CYS A 324 3.71 -2.61 -18.19
CA CYS A 324 4.02 -1.66 -17.12
C CYS A 324 5.54 -1.37 -17.05
N ALA A 325 6.38 -2.40 -17.05
CA ALA A 325 7.83 -2.21 -17.03
C ALA A 325 8.34 -1.45 -18.27
N ALA A 326 7.76 -1.72 -19.45
CA ALA A 326 8.16 -1.10 -20.71
C ALA A 326 7.80 0.39 -20.80
N ARG A 327 6.71 0.81 -20.16
CA ARG A 327 6.15 2.18 -20.26
C ARG A 327 6.57 3.11 -19.13
N ASP A 328 7.26 2.60 -18.12
CA ASP A 328 7.69 3.41 -16.97
C ASP A 328 8.87 4.32 -17.29
N THR A 329 8.62 5.48 -17.91
CA THR A 329 9.67 6.44 -18.28
C THR A 329 10.37 7.06 -17.07
N GLU A 330 9.63 7.26 -15.97
CA GLU A 330 10.13 7.88 -14.73
C GLU A 330 10.87 6.89 -13.82
N LYS A 331 10.81 5.59 -14.13
CA LYS A 331 11.49 4.51 -13.39
C LYS A 331 11.03 4.43 -11.92
N GLU A 332 9.80 4.84 -11.64
CA GLU A 332 9.24 4.87 -10.28
C GLU A 332 8.29 3.70 -9.99
N ALA A 333 7.68 3.13 -11.02
CA ALA A 333 6.65 2.10 -10.88
C ALA A 333 7.18 0.69 -11.15
N ILE A 334 8.21 0.55 -11.98
CA ILE A 334 8.77 -0.72 -12.44
C ILE A 334 9.30 -1.59 -11.30
N SER A 335 9.77 -0.99 -10.20
CA SER A 335 10.23 -1.73 -9.01
C SER A 335 9.13 -2.60 -8.40
N ASN A 336 7.85 -2.21 -8.53
CA ASN A 336 6.72 -3.03 -8.11
C ASN A 336 6.66 -4.37 -8.86
N THR A 337 7.25 -4.46 -10.06
CA THR A 337 7.23 -5.69 -10.86
C THR A 337 8.33 -6.69 -10.50
N PHE A 338 9.34 -6.28 -9.71
CA PHE A 338 10.53 -7.11 -9.49
C PHE A 338 10.25 -8.38 -8.71
N ILE A 339 9.39 -8.32 -7.68
CA ILE A 339 8.98 -9.49 -6.90
C ILE A 339 8.25 -10.48 -7.80
N PHE A 340 7.32 -10.02 -8.63
CA PHE A 340 6.67 -10.86 -9.64
C PHE A 340 7.67 -11.62 -10.52
N TRP A 341 8.66 -10.94 -11.11
CA TRP A 341 9.63 -11.58 -12.00
C TRP A 341 10.48 -12.63 -11.29
N TYR A 342 10.87 -12.33 -10.06
CA TYR A 342 11.59 -13.26 -9.19
C TYR A 342 10.75 -14.50 -8.90
N GLU A 343 9.51 -14.31 -8.41
CA GLU A 343 8.59 -15.41 -8.07
C GLU A 343 8.29 -16.28 -9.29
N LEU A 344 7.94 -15.67 -10.44
CA LEU A 344 7.66 -16.42 -11.66
C LEU A 344 8.84 -17.28 -12.08
N LYS A 345 10.06 -16.73 -12.00
CA LYS A 345 11.30 -17.47 -12.28
C LYS A 345 11.46 -18.69 -11.37
N GLN A 346 11.17 -18.57 -10.07
CA GLN A 346 11.27 -19.70 -9.13
C GLN A 346 10.41 -20.89 -9.58
N TYR A 347 9.26 -20.64 -10.19
CA TYR A 347 8.39 -21.70 -10.70
C TYR A 347 8.84 -22.21 -12.07
N ILE A 348 9.00 -21.35 -13.07
CA ILE A 348 9.20 -21.80 -14.45
C ILE A 348 10.59 -22.41 -14.71
N THR A 349 11.55 -22.22 -13.80
CA THR A 349 12.85 -22.92 -13.86
C THR A 349 12.78 -24.37 -13.38
N LEU A 350 11.70 -24.77 -12.70
CA LEU A 350 11.45 -26.15 -12.31
C LEU A 350 11.08 -27.00 -13.53
N GLU A 351 11.63 -28.21 -13.60
CA GLU A 351 11.43 -29.13 -14.73
C GLU A 351 9.95 -29.42 -15.02
N ARG A 352 9.12 -29.52 -13.97
CA ARG A 352 7.67 -29.73 -14.09
C ARG A 352 6.91 -28.62 -14.84
N TYR A 353 7.48 -27.41 -14.92
CA TYR A 353 6.88 -26.24 -15.57
C TYR A 353 7.63 -25.82 -16.84
N MET A 354 8.38 -26.73 -17.47
CA MET A 354 9.14 -26.45 -18.70
C MET A 354 8.26 -25.91 -19.84
N GLN A 355 7.00 -26.36 -19.95
CA GLN A 355 6.06 -25.81 -20.94
C GLN A 355 5.77 -24.33 -20.68
N ALA A 356 5.54 -23.94 -19.43
CA ALA A 356 5.35 -22.54 -19.07
C ALA A 356 6.60 -21.71 -19.34
N ARG A 357 7.80 -22.26 -19.05
CA ARG A 357 9.06 -21.63 -19.41
C ARG A 357 9.12 -21.30 -20.89
N MET A 358 8.85 -22.28 -21.76
CA MET A 358 8.85 -22.09 -23.22
C MET A 358 7.86 -21.01 -23.66
N GLN A 359 6.69 -20.93 -23.02
CA GLN A 359 5.68 -19.92 -23.31
C GLN A 359 6.07 -18.51 -22.88
N PHE A 360 7.06 -18.33 -22.01
CA PHE A 360 7.45 -17.00 -21.51
C PHE A 360 8.87 -16.58 -21.92
N VAL A 361 9.59 -17.40 -22.70
CA VAL A 361 10.94 -17.05 -23.19
C VAL A 361 10.95 -15.71 -23.92
N ASP A 362 9.97 -15.47 -24.79
CA ASP A 362 9.86 -14.23 -25.55
C ASP A 362 9.59 -13.00 -24.67
N ILE A 363 8.78 -13.18 -23.62
CA ILE A 363 8.51 -12.14 -22.61
C ILE A 363 9.80 -11.79 -21.85
N TYR A 364 10.54 -12.79 -21.37
CA TYR A 364 11.80 -12.55 -20.66
C TYR A 364 12.88 -11.96 -21.57
N LEU A 365 12.91 -12.31 -22.87
CA LEU A 365 13.79 -11.67 -23.85
C LEU A 365 13.50 -10.17 -23.97
N ASN A 366 12.24 -9.77 -23.98
CA ASN A 366 11.83 -8.37 -23.99
C ASN A 366 12.12 -7.69 -22.64
N LEU A 367 11.95 -8.41 -21.53
CA LEU A 367 12.26 -7.90 -20.20
C LEU A 367 13.75 -7.52 -20.08
N VAL A 368 14.66 -8.34 -20.62
CA VAL A 368 16.09 -8.01 -20.70
C VAL A 368 16.31 -6.70 -21.46
N ASP A 369 15.65 -6.51 -22.61
CA ASP A 369 15.77 -5.27 -23.38
C ASP A 369 15.28 -4.04 -22.61
N ILE A 370 14.16 -4.18 -21.89
CA ILE A 370 13.56 -3.13 -21.05
C ILE A 370 14.50 -2.77 -19.89
N MET A 371 15.00 -3.78 -19.15
CA MET A 371 15.91 -3.55 -18.03
C MET A 371 17.22 -2.90 -18.48
N ILE A 372 17.77 -3.31 -19.63
CA ILE A 372 18.95 -2.65 -20.20
C ILE A 372 18.65 -1.19 -20.57
N GLY A 373 17.47 -0.90 -21.13
CA GLY A 373 17.06 0.48 -21.42
C GLY A 373 16.99 1.35 -20.15
N HIS A 374 16.38 0.82 -19.08
CA HIS A 374 16.22 1.57 -17.82
C HIS A 374 17.51 1.78 -17.04
N LEU A 375 18.55 0.98 -17.31
CA LEU A 375 19.91 1.18 -16.80
C LEU A 375 20.62 2.42 -17.35
N GLU A 376 20.10 3.03 -18.42
CA GLU A 376 20.65 4.26 -19.02
C GLU A 376 20.59 5.42 -18.01
N PHE A 377 21.74 6.06 -17.79
CA PHE A 377 21.81 7.28 -16.99
C PHE A 377 20.96 8.40 -17.63
N PRO A 378 20.33 9.27 -16.82
CA PRO A 378 19.62 10.41 -17.36
C PRO A 378 20.58 11.38 -18.08
N LYS A 379 20.00 12.21 -18.95
CA LYS A 379 20.71 13.39 -19.49
C LYS A 379 20.40 14.58 -18.58
N PRO A 380 21.40 15.35 -18.15
CA PRO A 380 21.18 16.50 -17.27
C PRO A 380 20.33 17.55 -17.99
N GLU A 381 19.33 18.11 -17.30
CA GLU A 381 18.49 19.17 -17.88
C GLU A 381 19.30 20.45 -18.09
N SER A 382 20.29 20.69 -17.21
CA SER A 382 21.22 21.81 -17.33
C SER A 382 22.20 21.70 -18.51
N GLY A 383 22.32 20.51 -19.12
CA GLY A 383 23.34 20.20 -20.12
C GLY A 383 24.76 20.07 -19.54
N ASN A 384 24.91 20.00 -18.21
CA ASN A 384 26.19 19.76 -17.57
C ASN A 384 26.49 18.26 -17.43
N ASP A 385 27.20 17.68 -18.38
CA ASP A 385 27.57 16.26 -18.38
C ASP A 385 28.42 15.80 -17.17
N ASN A 386 28.91 16.72 -16.33
CA ASN A 386 29.62 16.38 -15.08
C ASN A 386 28.68 16.21 -13.87
N ASP A 387 27.41 16.56 -14.01
CA ASP A 387 26.40 16.49 -12.95
C ASP A 387 25.07 16.02 -13.53
N LEU A 388 24.93 14.70 -13.68
CA LEU A 388 23.79 14.07 -14.36
C LEU A 388 22.45 14.23 -13.63
N PHE A 389 22.49 14.67 -12.37
CA PHE A 389 21.34 14.81 -11.49
C PHE A 389 21.17 16.25 -11.00
N ASP A 390 21.87 17.21 -11.62
CA ASP A 390 21.74 18.65 -11.34
C ASP A 390 21.86 19.01 -9.83
N GLY A 391 22.73 18.29 -9.12
CA GLY A 391 22.99 18.47 -7.69
C GLY A 391 22.07 17.68 -6.75
N ASP A 392 21.10 16.93 -7.27
CA ASP A 392 20.23 16.04 -6.50
C ASP A 392 20.94 14.71 -6.16
N ARG A 393 21.59 14.71 -5.00
CA ARG A 393 22.30 13.54 -4.49
C ARG A 393 21.38 12.40 -4.05
N GLU A 394 20.15 12.71 -3.65
CA GLU A 394 19.19 11.70 -3.23
C GLU A 394 18.69 10.91 -4.44
N GLN A 395 18.41 11.61 -5.54
CA GLN A 395 18.07 10.99 -6.82
C GLN A 395 19.23 10.15 -7.38
N GLU A 396 20.48 10.64 -7.28
CA GLU A 396 21.66 9.87 -7.70
C GLU A 396 21.80 8.55 -6.91
N GLU A 397 21.63 8.61 -5.59
CA GLU A 397 21.72 7.42 -4.72
C GLU A 397 20.58 6.45 -5.00
N ARG A 398 19.34 6.95 -5.13
CA ARG A 398 18.16 6.16 -5.49
C ARG A 398 18.36 5.47 -6.85
N PHE A 399 18.89 6.17 -7.84
CA PHE A 399 19.19 5.58 -9.15
C PHE A 399 20.25 4.47 -9.03
N ARG A 400 21.29 4.66 -8.22
CA ARG A 400 22.31 3.63 -8.02
C ARG A 400 21.74 2.35 -7.41
N GLU A 401 20.92 2.47 -6.37
CA GLU A 401 20.23 1.33 -5.76
C GLU A 401 19.31 0.64 -6.78
N PHE A 402 18.54 1.44 -7.52
CA PHE A 402 17.64 0.96 -8.57
C PHE A 402 18.38 0.13 -9.64
N ARG A 403 19.58 0.55 -10.08
CA ARG A 403 20.41 -0.21 -11.02
C ARG A 403 20.88 -1.55 -10.44
N HIS A 404 21.11 -1.64 -9.13
CA HIS A 404 21.44 -2.90 -8.48
C HIS A 404 20.26 -3.88 -8.51
N GLN A 405 19.06 -3.40 -8.20
CA GLN A 405 17.83 -4.20 -8.24
C GLN A 405 17.51 -4.71 -9.65
N MET A 406 17.60 -3.86 -10.69
CA MET A 406 17.47 -4.31 -12.09
C MET A 406 18.54 -5.32 -12.47
N GLY A 407 19.75 -5.19 -11.92
CA GLY A 407 20.82 -6.18 -12.08
C GLY A 407 20.45 -7.55 -11.53
N ASP A 408 19.63 -7.64 -10.49
CA ASP A 408 19.11 -8.90 -9.97
C ASP A 408 18.04 -9.49 -10.89
N VAL A 409 17.12 -8.66 -11.41
CA VAL A 409 16.14 -9.09 -12.43
C VAL A 409 16.83 -9.63 -13.69
N LEU A 410 17.93 -9.01 -14.14
CA LEU A 410 18.71 -9.50 -15.27
C LEU A 410 19.35 -10.87 -15.00
N LYS A 411 19.79 -11.15 -13.77
CA LYS A 411 20.28 -12.48 -13.38
C LYS A 411 19.16 -13.50 -13.39
N ASP A 412 17.98 -13.12 -12.90
CA ASP A 412 16.79 -13.97 -12.95
C ASP A 412 16.41 -14.30 -14.40
N CYS A 413 16.53 -13.33 -15.32
CA CYS A 413 16.37 -13.58 -16.75
C CYS A 413 17.38 -14.61 -17.28
N CYS A 414 18.65 -14.55 -16.87
CA CYS A 414 19.65 -15.56 -17.27
C CYS A 414 19.25 -16.98 -16.87
N GLU A 415 18.60 -17.16 -15.72
CA GLU A 415 18.14 -18.49 -15.30
C GLU A 415 16.98 -19.02 -16.16
N VAL A 416 16.13 -18.12 -16.68
CA VAL A 416 14.96 -18.47 -17.51
C VAL A 416 15.32 -18.66 -18.98
N ILE A 417 16.05 -17.74 -19.60
CA ILE A 417 16.33 -17.81 -21.05
C ILE A 417 17.75 -18.25 -21.40
N GLY A 418 18.63 -18.34 -20.39
CA GLY A 418 20.02 -18.71 -20.57
C GLY A 418 20.94 -17.50 -20.73
N VAL A 419 22.18 -17.67 -20.27
CA VAL A 419 23.21 -16.62 -20.28
C VAL A 419 23.53 -16.14 -21.69
N THR A 420 23.64 -17.05 -22.66
CA THR A 420 23.97 -16.74 -24.05
C THR A 420 22.98 -15.74 -24.65
N GLU A 421 21.68 -15.96 -24.47
CA GLU A 421 20.65 -15.07 -24.99
C GLU A 421 20.68 -13.70 -24.31
N CYS A 422 20.83 -13.65 -22.98
CA CYS A 422 20.96 -12.38 -22.26
C CYS A 422 22.20 -11.59 -22.70
N LEU A 423 23.36 -12.24 -22.82
CA LEU A 423 24.59 -11.60 -23.29
C LEU A 423 24.47 -11.14 -24.76
N GLN A 424 23.73 -11.88 -25.59
CA GLN A 424 23.46 -11.49 -26.97
C GLN A 424 22.65 -10.19 -27.06
N LYS A 425 21.70 -9.94 -26.14
CA LYS A 425 20.97 -8.66 -26.06
C LYS A 425 21.92 -7.49 -25.76
N SER A 426 22.80 -7.63 -24.77
CA SER A 426 23.83 -6.62 -24.47
C SER A 426 24.77 -6.40 -25.66
N TYR A 427 25.21 -7.48 -26.31
CA TYR A 427 26.08 -7.41 -27.50
C TYR A 427 25.44 -6.58 -28.62
N VAL A 428 24.17 -6.83 -28.97
CA VAL A 428 23.50 -6.12 -30.08
C VAL A 428 23.46 -4.62 -29.81
N LYS A 429 23.15 -4.20 -28.58
CA LYS A 429 23.10 -2.77 -28.21
C LYS A 429 24.48 -2.11 -28.27
N ILE A 430 25.53 -2.81 -27.85
CA ILE A 430 26.91 -2.29 -27.95
C ILE A 430 27.32 -2.20 -29.42
N GLU A 431 27.04 -3.22 -30.24
CA GLU A 431 27.35 -3.24 -31.67
C GLU A 431 26.61 -2.10 -32.41
N GLU A 432 25.34 -1.86 -32.09
CA GLU A 432 24.55 -0.75 -32.62
C GLU A 432 25.19 0.61 -32.25
N TRP A 433 25.60 0.79 -30.99
CA TRP A 433 26.30 2.00 -30.57
C TRP A 433 27.63 2.18 -31.31
N VAL A 434 28.45 1.11 -31.41
CA VAL A 434 29.75 1.15 -32.10
C VAL A 434 29.58 1.53 -33.56
N ASN A 435 28.58 1.00 -34.25
CA ASN A 435 28.32 1.31 -35.65
C ASN A 435 27.81 2.75 -35.86
N THR A 436 27.00 3.26 -34.94
CA THR A 436 26.32 4.56 -35.08
C THR A 436 27.19 5.72 -34.58
N TYR A 437 27.82 5.55 -33.42
CA TYR A 437 28.50 6.59 -32.65
C TYR A 437 30.00 6.36 -32.56
N GLY A 438 30.48 5.12 -32.72
CA GLY A 438 31.91 4.79 -32.67
C GLY A 438 32.81 5.63 -33.57
N PRO A 439 32.45 5.93 -34.84
CA PRO A 439 33.25 6.80 -35.71
C PRO A 439 33.39 8.26 -35.22
N GLN A 440 32.49 8.70 -34.33
CA GLN A 440 32.45 10.05 -33.79
C GLN A 440 33.16 10.15 -32.43
N ALA A 441 33.42 9.01 -31.78
CA ALA A 441 34.07 8.96 -30.49
C ALA A 441 35.55 9.31 -30.58
N THR A 442 35.99 10.20 -29.70
CA THR A 442 37.38 10.66 -29.57
C THR A 442 37.82 10.59 -28.12
N ALA A 443 39.13 10.67 -27.87
CA ALA A 443 39.64 10.69 -26.50
C ALA A 443 39.00 11.82 -25.68
N GLY A 444 38.28 11.45 -24.61
CA GLY A 444 37.56 12.37 -23.73
C GLY A 444 36.18 12.82 -24.23
N ASN A 445 35.68 12.28 -25.35
CA ASN A 445 34.32 12.51 -25.84
C ASN A 445 33.72 11.24 -26.43
N VAL A 446 32.79 10.64 -25.67
CA VAL A 446 32.04 9.45 -26.05
C VAL A 446 30.58 9.87 -26.28
N PRO A 447 30.15 10.04 -27.54
CA PRO A 447 28.79 10.50 -27.83
C PRO A 447 27.75 9.48 -27.36
N GLU A 448 26.67 9.97 -26.75
CA GLU A 448 25.60 9.12 -26.20
C GLU A 448 26.16 7.99 -25.32
N TRP A 449 27.16 8.28 -24.48
CA TRP A 449 27.85 7.27 -23.67
C TRP A 449 26.90 6.51 -22.74
N GLN A 450 25.77 7.10 -22.34
CA GLN A 450 24.76 6.45 -21.51
C GLN A 450 24.20 5.19 -22.21
N LYS A 451 23.98 5.27 -23.53
CA LYS A 451 23.51 4.14 -24.37
C LYS A 451 24.55 3.03 -24.51
N LEU A 452 25.83 3.36 -24.36
CA LEU A 452 26.91 2.38 -24.32
C LEU A 452 27.11 1.80 -22.92
N GLU A 453 27.03 2.63 -21.88
CA GLU A 453 27.28 2.23 -20.50
C GLU A 453 26.20 1.30 -19.97
N ALA A 454 24.93 1.51 -20.33
CA ALA A 454 23.82 0.67 -19.88
C ALA A 454 23.99 -0.83 -20.24
N PRO A 455 24.25 -1.22 -21.52
CA PRO A 455 24.54 -2.61 -21.84
C PRO A 455 25.86 -3.11 -21.25
N LEU A 456 26.88 -2.27 -21.06
CA LEU A 456 28.11 -2.64 -20.34
C LEU A 456 27.83 -2.98 -18.86
N PHE A 457 27.02 -2.17 -18.20
CA PHE A 457 26.58 -2.42 -16.82
C PHE A 457 25.76 -3.70 -16.73
N SER A 458 24.86 -3.95 -17.68
CA SER A 458 24.07 -5.18 -17.71
C SER A 458 24.96 -6.44 -17.74
N MET A 459 26.05 -6.42 -18.53
CA MET A 459 27.02 -7.52 -18.55
C MET A 459 27.77 -7.64 -17.23
N ARG A 460 28.16 -6.52 -16.61
CA ARG A 460 28.77 -6.52 -15.27
C ARG A 460 27.83 -7.15 -14.24
N ALA A 461 26.55 -6.80 -14.27
CA ALA A 461 25.55 -7.33 -13.35
C ALA A 461 25.34 -8.85 -13.54
N MET A 462 25.23 -9.30 -14.79
CA MET A 462 25.05 -10.72 -15.16
C MET A 462 26.35 -11.53 -15.04
N GLY A 463 27.51 -10.90 -14.84
CA GLY A 463 28.81 -11.58 -14.89
C GLY A 463 28.97 -12.78 -13.95
N ARG A 464 28.25 -12.81 -12.82
CA ARG A 464 28.24 -13.96 -11.90
C ARG A 464 27.47 -15.18 -12.45
N MET A 465 26.59 -14.96 -13.41
CA MET A 465 25.81 -16.02 -14.06
C MET A 465 26.60 -16.70 -15.18
N VAL A 466 27.66 -16.05 -15.69
CA VAL A 466 28.44 -16.55 -16.83
C VAL A 466 29.35 -17.69 -16.39
N PRO A 467 29.20 -18.90 -16.94
CA PRO A 467 30.03 -20.02 -16.55
C PRO A 467 31.45 -19.87 -17.16
N PRO A 468 32.49 -20.45 -16.54
CA PRO A 468 33.88 -20.32 -17.01
C PRO A 468 34.13 -20.88 -18.42
N ASP A 469 33.27 -21.76 -18.90
CA ASP A 469 33.33 -22.41 -20.21
C ASP A 469 32.42 -21.76 -21.26
N GLU A 470 31.80 -20.60 -20.97
CA GLU A 470 31.05 -19.83 -21.96
C GLU A 470 31.97 -19.44 -23.13
N ASN A 471 31.64 -19.93 -24.33
CA ASN A 471 32.49 -19.82 -25.50
C ASN A 471 31.74 -19.32 -26.75
N ILE A 472 30.51 -18.83 -26.59
CA ILE A 472 29.68 -18.33 -27.69
C ILE A 472 29.74 -16.81 -27.73
N MET A 473 29.43 -16.15 -26.60
CA MET A 473 29.31 -14.70 -26.53
C MET A 473 30.58 -14.00 -26.08
N LEU A 474 31.33 -14.55 -25.12
CA LEU A 474 32.57 -13.94 -24.63
C LEU A 474 33.61 -13.69 -25.74
N PRO A 475 33.85 -14.62 -26.69
CA PRO A 475 34.79 -14.37 -27.79
C PRO A 475 34.35 -13.25 -28.75
N ARG A 476 33.06 -12.88 -28.77
CA ARG A 476 32.52 -11.79 -29.58
C ARG A 476 32.48 -10.47 -28.81
N LEU A 477 32.12 -10.54 -27.52
CA LEU A 477 32.01 -9.38 -26.63
C LEU A 477 33.36 -8.76 -26.29
N ILE A 478 34.37 -9.57 -25.96
CA ILE A 478 35.69 -9.04 -25.55
C ILE A 478 36.33 -8.19 -26.66
N PRO A 479 36.41 -8.65 -27.93
CA PRO A 479 36.93 -7.81 -29.01
C PRO A 479 36.12 -6.53 -29.21
N LEU A 480 34.79 -6.60 -29.13
CA LEU A 480 33.91 -5.45 -29.28
C LEU A 480 34.18 -4.39 -28.21
N ILE A 481 34.34 -4.80 -26.94
CA ILE A 481 34.66 -3.88 -25.83
C ILE A 481 36.04 -3.23 -26.03
N VAL A 482 37.03 -4.00 -26.51
CA VAL A 482 38.38 -3.47 -26.76
C VAL A 482 38.42 -2.46 -27.92
N GLN A 483 37.46 -2.53 -28.84
CA GLN A 483 37.33 -1.60 -29.97
C GLN A 483 36.66 -0.26 -29.59
N ILE A 484 36.04 -0.17 -28.41
CA ILE A 484 35.45 1.09 -27.94
C ILE A 484 36.57 2.12 -27.75
N PRO A 485 36.48 3.29 -28.41
CA PRO A 485 37.49 4.35 -28.26
C PRO A 485 37.60 4.79 -26.80
N ARG A 486 38.85 4.91 -26.32
CA ARG A 486 39.16 5.31 -24.94
C ARG A 486 39.11 6.81 -24.75
#